data_AF-A0A942E9F0-F1
#
_entry.id   AF-A0A942E9F0-F1
#
_cell.length_a   1.000
_cell.length_b   1.000
_cell.length_c   1.000
_cell.angle_alpha   90.00
_cell.angle_beta   90.00
_cell.angle_gamma   90.00
#
_symmetry.space_group_name_H-M   'P 1'
#
loop_
_entity.id
_entity.type
_entity.pdbx_description
1 polymer ?
#
loop_
_entity_poly.entity_id
_entity_poly.type
_entity_poly.pdbx_seq_one_letter_code
_entity_poly.pdbx_strand_id
1 'polypeptide(L)'
;MSPWRLIVALCLCSVPGMARGDEQIMLTRALDGAITQFEAARPRLGQSLSGVDIGAYGDALYRHRFAGGAWPGQTALTFDIRPDNSGSCNRFAAFVRIPPQDGVVALVLCPEFFSAGADSLRQLTILHEMVHVVAGRDECQAMAFAARIEQMAGGDYTPVDSYWQAQNCSGGPYRLP
;
A
#
# COMPACT_ATOMS: atom_id res chain seq x y z
N MET A 1 12.50 27.86 62.87
CA MET A 1 11.13 27.35 62.61
C MET A 1 10.85 27.54 61.12
N SER A 2 10.65 26.41 60.43
CA SER A 2 10.29 26.11 59.02
C SER A 2 10.51 27.13 57.88
N PRO A 3 11.27 26.75 56.84
CA PRO A 3 11.06 27.27 55.49
C PRO A 3 10.08 26.38 54.71
N TRP A 4 9.14 27.08 54.09
CA TRP A 4 8.11 26.67 53.15
C TRP A 4 8.69 25.89 51.95
N ARG A 5 8.22 24.66 51.70
CA ARG A 5 8.48 23.92 50.46
C ARG A 5 7.18 23.86 49.63
N LEU A 6 7.09 24.74 48.63
CA LEU A 6 6.15 24.61 47.51
C LEU A 6 6.63 23.45 46.64
N ILE A 7 5.90 22.34 46.66
CA ILE A 7 6.05 21.25 45.69
C ILE A 7 5.19 21.62 44.49
N VAL A 8 5.83 22.06 43.41
CA VAL A 8 5.19 22.14 42.09
C VAL A 8 5.13 20.71 41.56
N ALA A 9 3.94 20.11 41.59
CA ALA A 9 3.67 18.83 40.95
C ALA A 9 3.62 19.05 39.43
N LEU A 10 4.72 18.71 38.75
CA LEU A 10 4.79 18.66 37.31
C LEU A 10 3.96 17.45 36.84
N CYS A 11 2.72 17.69 36.40
CA CYS A 11 1.90 16.67 35.73
C CYS A 11 2.55 16.30 34.39
N LEU A 12 3.32 15.21 34.39
CA LEU A 12 3.73 14.47 33.19
C LEU A 12 2.48 13.81 32.59
N CYS A 13 1.76 14.54 31.74
CA CYS A 13 0.74 13.96 30.87
C CYS A 13 1.43 13.12 29.79
N SER A 14 1.54 11.80 30.02
CA SER A 14 1.89 10.84 28.97
C SER A 14 0.78 10.84 27.93
N VAL A 15 1.01 11.46 26.77
CA VAL A 15 0.04 11.49 25.66
C VAL A 15 0.27 10.26 24.78
N PRO A 16 -0.62 9.24 24.76
CA PRO A 16 -0.46 8.03 23.95
C PRO A 16 -0.83 8.25 22.46
N GLY A 17 -0.39 9.37 21.87
CA GLY A 17 -0.82 9.82 20.53
C GLY A 17 0.26 9.83 19.44
N MET A 18 1.54 9.65 19.77
CA MET A 18 2.63 9.85 18.80
C MET A 18 2.71 8.73 17.74
N ALA A 19 2.46 7.47 18.12
CA ALA A 19 2.60 6.33 17.21
C ALA A 19 1.70 6.41 15.96
N ARG A 20 0.44 6.85 16.12
CA ARG A 20 -0.49 7.02 14.99
C ARG A 20 -0.09 8.15 14.05
N GLY A 21 0.58 9.18 14.55
CA GLY A 21 1.06 10.29 13.72
C GLY A 21 2.18 9.84 12.79
N ASP A 22 3.14 9.08 13.33
CA ASP A 22 4.27 8.56 12.55
C ASP A 22 3.83 7.56 11.49
N GLU A 23 2.93 6.64 11.82
CA GLU A 23 2.33 5.69 10.86
C GLU A 23 1.63 6.42 9.70
N GLN A 24 0.84 7.46 10.01
CA GLN A 24 0.15 8.25 9.00
C GLN A 24 1.14 8.99 8.08
N ILE A 25 2.24 9.51 8.64
CA ILE A 25 3.29 10.16 7.85
C ILE A 25 3.97 9.14 6.93
N MET A 26 4.28 7.94 7.42
CA MET A 26 4.89 6.88 6.61
C MET A 26 3.97 6.43 5.48
N LEU A 27 2.68 6.23 5.76
CA LEU A 27 1.67 5.91 4.74
C LEU A 27 1.58 7.02 3.69
N THR A 28 1.51 8.28 4.11
CA THR A 28 1.43 9.42 3.20
C THR A 28 2.64 9.46 2.27
N ARG A 29 3.86 9.28 2.80
CA ARG A 29 5.07 9.21 1.97
C ARG A 29 5.09 8.03 1.01
N ALA A 30 4.59 6.86 1.44
CA ALA A 30 4.51 5.69 0.58
C ALA A 30 3.52 5.91 -0.59
N LEU A 31 2.37 6.53 -0.31
CA LEU A 31 1.39 6.92 -1.32
C LEU A 31 1.94 7.96 -2.28
N ASP A 32 2.57 9.02 -1.79
CA ASP A 32 3.19 10.07 -2.62
C ASP A 32 4.29 9.48 -3.52
N GLY A 33 5.08 8.54 -3.00
CA GLY A 33 6.10 7.82 -3.77
C GLY A 33 5.49 6.96 -4.88
N ALA A 34 4.47 6.15 -4.55
CA ALA A 34 3.76 5.33 -5.53
C ALA A 34 3.07 6.18 -6.61
N ILE A 35 2.45 7.31 -6.21
CA ILE A 35 1.89 8.31 -7.12
C ILE A 35 2.96 8.86 -8.06
N THR A 36 4.11 9.26 -7.52
CA THR A 36 5.21 9.82 -8.32
C THR A 36 5.72 8.81 -9.34
N GLN A 37 5.90 7.55 -8.95
CA GLN A 37 6.29 6.48 -9.87
C GLN A 37 5.22 6.23 -10.94
N PHE A 38 3.96 6.15 -10.55
CA PHE A 38 2.86 5.96 -11.48
C PHE A 38 2.75 7.12 -12.50
N GLU A 39 2.87 8.38 -12.05
CA GLU A 39 2.91 9.56 -12.94
C GLU A 39 4.09 9.51 -13.92
N ALA A 40 5.28 9.12 -13.46
CA ALA A 40 6.47 8.99 -14.31
C ALA A 40 6.35 7.85 -15.34
N ALA A 41 5.63 6.77 -15.00
CA ALA A 41 5.32 5.69 -15.91
C ALA A 41 4.19 6.06 -16.89
N ARG A 42 3.21 6.88 -16.47
CA ARG A 42 1.94 7.14 -17.17
C ARG A 42 2.06 7.46 -18.66
N PRO A 43 3.00 8.28 -19.15
CA PRO A 43 3.11 8.58 -20.58
C PRO A 43 3.39 7.36 -21.47
N ARG A 44 3.91 6.27 -20.88
CA ARG A 44 4.20 5.00 -21.57
C ARG A 44 3.14 3.93 -21.31
N LEU A 45 2.19 4.20 -20.43
CA LEU A 45 1.08 3.29 -20.14
C LEU A 45 0.01 3.46 -21.23
N GLY A 46 -0.52 2.32 -21.70
CA GLY A 46 -1.73 2.31 -22.51
C GLY A 46 -2.99 2.55 -21.66
N GLN A 47 -4.15 2.20 -22.20
CA GLN A 47 -5.39 2.19 -21.42
C GLN A 47 -5.43 1.06 -20.38
N SER A 48 -4.69 -0.02 -20.64
CA SER A 48 -4.51 -1.14 -19.71
C SER A 48 -3.06 -1.64 -19.72
N LEU A 49 -2.65 -2.25 -18.61
CA LEU A 49 -1.38 -2.97 -18.47
C LEU A 49 -1.66 -4.27 -17.72
N SER A 50 -1.25 -5.42 -18.28
CA SER A 50 -1.49 -6.73 -17.68
C SER A 50 -2.96 -7.01 -17.31
N GLY A 51 -3.92 -6.39 -18.01
CA GLY A 51 -5.36 -6.52 -17.70
C GLY A 51 -5.87 -5.58 -16.60
N VAL A 52 -5.01 -4.74 -16.03
CA VAL A 52 -5.39 -3.67 -15.09
C VAL A 52 -5.77 -2.43 -15.88
N ASP A 53 -6.96 -1.87 -15.62
CA ASP A 53 -7.40 -0.59 -16.17
C ASP A 53 -6.59 0.56 -15.54
N ILE A 54 -5.85 1.30 -16.36
CA ILE A 54 -4.95 2.37 -15.90
C ILE A 54 -5.72 3.58 -15.35
N GLY A 55 -6.92 3.85 -15.88
CA GLY A 55 -7.78 4.93 -15.40
C GLY A 55 -8.33 4.62 -14.02
N ALA A 56 -8.89 3.43 -13.83
CA ALA A 56 -9.40 2.96 -12.55
C ALA A 56 -8.28 2.85 -11.50
N TYR A 57 -7.10 2.35 -11.90
CA TYR A 57 -5.92 2.30 -11.04
C TYR A 57 -5.46 3.68 -10.58
N GLY A 58 -5.35 4.63 -11.52
CA GLY A 58 -5.02 6.01 -11.19
C GLY A 58 -6.05 6.64 -10.26
N ASP A 59 -7.34 6.49 -10.55
CA ASP A 59 -8.42 7.01 -9.71
C ASP A 59 -8.41 6.40 -8.29
N ALA A 60 -8.16 5.09 -8.17
CA ALA A 60 -7.99 4.43 -6.88
C ALA A 60 -6.80 5.01 -6.10
N LEU A 61 -5.67 5.23 -6.77
CA LEU A 61 -4.44 5.75 -6.17
C LEU A 61 -4.55 7.24 -5.77
N TYR A 62 -5.15 8.09 -6.61
CA TYR A 62 -5.25 9.54 -6.37
C TYR A 62 -6.43 9.95 -5.51
N ARG A 63 -7.57 9.30 -5.71
CA ARG A 63 -8.87 9.77 -5.19
C ARG A 63 -9.46 8.81 -4.17
N HIS A 64 -8.83 7.65 -3.97
CA HIS A 64 -9.33 6.56 -3.15
C HIS A 64 -10.76 6.14 -3.51
N ARG A 65 -11.10 6.30 -4.80
CA ARG A 65 -12.38 5.89 -5.39
C ARG A 65 -12.20 5.72 -6.88
N PHE A 66 -12.87 4.74 -7.44
CA PHE A 66 -12.78 4.42 -8.86
C PHE A 66 -14.09 3.79 -9.34
N ALA A 67 -14.26 3.73 -10.64
CA ALA A 67 -15.32 2.96 -11.28
C ALA A 67 -14.69 2.09 -12.37
N GLY A 68 -15.27 0.91 -12.59
CA GLY A 68 -14.69 -0.09 -13.50
C GLY A 68 -13.70 -1.02 -12.80
N GLY A 69 -12.84 -1.67 -13.59
CA GLY A 69 -11.98 -2.75 -13.12
C GLY A 69 -12.77 -4.06 -12.90
N ALA A 70 -12.42 -4.79 -11.84
CA ALA A 70 -13.04 -6.09 -11.52
C ALA A 70 -14.40 -5.97 -10.82
N TRP A 71 -14.79 -4.77 -10.36
CA TRP A 71 -15.97 -4.57 -9.53
C TRP A 71 -17.06 -3.76 -10.25
N PRO A 72 -18.35 -4.10 -10.04
CA PRO A 72 -19.44 -3.32 -10.59
C PRO A 72 -19.61 -1.98 -9.84
N GLY A 73 -19.98 -0.94 -10.58
CA GLY A 73 -20.31 0.37 -10.01
C GLY A 73 -19.10 1.16 -9.51
N GLN A 74 -19.35 2.11 -8.62
CA GLN A 74 -18.31 2.90 -7.96
C GLN A 74 -17.83 2.17 -6.71
N THR A 75 -16.50 2.06 -6.56
CA THR A 75 -15.85 1.47 -5.39
C THR A 75 -15.00 2.51 -4.70
N ALA A 76 -15.05 2.57 -3.37
CA ALA A 76 -14.18 3.37 -2.53
C ALA A 76 -13.07 2.51 -1.92
N LEU A 77 -11.92 3.13 -1.66
CA LEU A 77 -10.78 2.55 -0.95
C LEU A 77 -10.69 3.17 0.45
N THR A 78 -10.49 2.34 1.46
CA THR A 78 -10.13 2.76 2.81
C THR A 78 -8.85 2.09 3.28
N PHE A 79 -8.12 2.74 4.19
CA PHE A 79 -6.92 2.20 4.81
C PHE A 79 -7.24 1.77 6.25
N ASP A 80 -6.97 0.51 6.59
CA ASP A 80 -7.15 -0.06 7.94
C ASP A 80 -5.77 -0.36 8.54
N ILE A 81 -5.26 0.52 9.41
CA ILE A 81 -3.98 0.32 10.10
C ILE A 81 -4.19 -0.57 11.31
N ARG A 82 -3.47 -1.70 11.34
CA ARG A 82 -3.57 -2.70 12.40
C ARG A 82 -2.55 -2.41 13.50
N PRO A 83 -2.97 -2.43 14.79
CA PRO A 83 -2.07 -2.13 15.91
C PRO A 83 -1.17 -3.31 16.28
N ASP A 84 -1.45 -4.52 15.79
CA ASP A 84 -0.74 -5.75 16.16
C ASP A 84 -0.60 -6.73 14.98
N ASN A 85 0.33 -7.68 15.14
CA ASN A 85 0.63 -8.73 14.16
C ASN A 85 -0.27 -9.97 14.34
N SER A 86 -1.59 -9.77 14.48
CA SER A 86 -2.57 -10.87 14.57
C SER A 86 -3.22 -11.20 13.21
N GLY A 87 -3.80 -12.40 13.11
CA GLY A 87 -4.46 -12.85 11.89
C GLY A 87 -3.51 -12.82 10.68
N SER A 88 -3.97 -12.32 9.54
CA SER A 88 -3.16 -12.18 8.33
C SER A 88 -1.90 -11.30 8.52
N CYS A 89 -1.88 -10.38 9.48
CA CYS A 89 -0.73 -9.53 9.75
C CYS A 89 0.48 -10.26 10.35
N ASN A 90 0.34 -11.55 10.69
CA ASN A 90 1.49 -12.38 11.05
C ASN A 90 2.34 -12.81 9.84
N ARG A 91 1.88 -12.55 8.61
CA ARG A 91 2.48 -13.04 7.36
C ARG A 91 2.67 -11.98 6.29
N PHE A 92 1.95 -10.86 6.38
CA PHE A 92 1.94 -9.84 5.34
C PHE A 92 2.22 -8.46 5.93
N ALA A 93 2.89 -7.61 5.14
CA ALA A 93 3.04 -6.20 5.45
C ALA A 93 1.75 -5.42 5.15
N ALA A 94 1.03 -5.80 4.09
CA ALA A 94 -0.30 -5.29 3.78
C ALA A 94 -1.11 -6.38 3.07
N PHE A 95 -2.43 -6.21 3.02
CA PHE A 95 -3.30 -7.04 2.19
C PHE A 95 -4.62 -6.32 1.92
N VAL A 96 -5.28 -6.67 0.83
CA VAL A 96 -6.62 -6.14 0.53
C VAL A 96 -7.73 -7.11 0.97
N ARG A 97 -8.78 -6.58 1.61
CA ARG A 97 -10.04 -7.30 1.81
C ARG A 97 -10.92 -7.17 0.56
N ILE A 98 -10.99 -8.24 -0.21
CA ILE A 98 -11.82 -8.36 -1.42
C ILE A 98 -12.71 -9.61 -1.36
N PRO A 99 -13.89 -9.62 -2.02
CA PRO A 99 -14.46 -8.52 -2.83
C PRO A 99 -14.88 -7.30 -1.97
N PRO A 100 -15.20 -6.15 -2.60
CA PRO A 100 -15.70 -4.98 -1.88
C PRO A 100 -16.92 -5.32 -1.02
N GLN A 101 -16.98 -4.75 0.19
CA GLN A 101 -18.13 -4.84 1.09
C GLN A 101 -18.84 -3.49 1.08
N ASP A 102 -20.12 -3.45 0.73
CA ASP A 102 -20.91 -2.22 0.60
C ASP A 102 -20.23 -1.15 -0.29
N GLY A 103 -19.59 -1.59 -1.37
CA GLY A 103 -18.86 -0.71 -2.30
C GLY A 103 -17.51 -0.21 -1.76
N VAL A 104 -16.99 -0.79 -0.68
CA VAL A 104 -15.72 -0.40 -0.07
C VAL A 104 -14.73 -1.57 -0.09
N VAL A 105 -13.52 -1.30 -0.57
CA VAL A 105 -12.36 -2.17 -0.44
C VAL A 105 -11.45 -1.62 0.64
N ALA A 106 -11.07 -2.46 1.60
CA ALA A 106 -10.13 -2.07 2.64
C ALA A 106 -8.73 -2.59 2.33
N LEU A 107 -7.76 -1.69 2.18
CA LEU A 107 -6.33 -2.00 2.18
C LEU A 107 -5.86 -1.97 3.63
N VAL A 108 -5.55 -3.15 4.15
CA VAL A 108 -5.10 -3.35 5.52
C VAL A 108 -3.59 -3.19 5.57
N LEU A 109 -3.09 -2.33 6.46
CA LEU A 109 -1.67 -2.09 6.69
C LEU A 109 -1.28 -2.73 8.03
N CYS A 110 -0.34 -3.67 7.99
CA CYS A 110 0.13 -4.40 9.15
C CYS A 110 1.37 -3.73 9.75
N PRO A 111 1.72 -4.01 11.02
CA PRO A 111 2.91 -3.42 11.65
C PRO A 111 4.21 -3.56 10.86
N GLU A 112 4.39 -4.67 10.13
CA GLU A 112 5.57 -4.88 9.27
C GLU A 112 5.70 -3.83 8.16
N PHE A 113 4.60 -3.26 7.66
CA PHE A 113 4.66 -2.15 6.69
C PHE A 113 5.39 -0.93 7.26
N PHE A 114 5.24 -0.68 8.56
CA PHE A 114 5.81 0.47 9.26
C PHE A 114 7.22 0.20 9.82
N SER A 115 7.83 -0.94 9.47
CA SER A 115 9.19 -1.25 9.91
C SER A 115 10.21 -0.27 9.30
N ALA A 116 11.25 0.03 10.09
CA ALA A 116 12.29 0.98 9.69
C ALA A 116 13.10 0.43 8.50
N GLY A 117 13.48 1.31 7.56
CA GLY A 117 14.32 0.96 6.40
C GLY A 117 13.59 0.33 5.21
N ALA A 118 12.27 0.17 5.29
CA ALA A 118 11.45 -0.45 4.24
C ALA A 118 10.87 0.57 3.22
N ASP A 119 11.51 1.72 2.97
CA ASP A 119 10.91 2.80 2.17
C ASP A 119 10.54 2.40 0.73
N SER A 120 11.47 1.78 0.00
CA SER A 120 11.21 1.28 -1.36
C SER A 120 10.21 0.14 -1.35
N LEU A 121 10.33 -0.78 -0.38
CA LEU A 121 9.41 -1.90 -0.23
C LEU A 121 7.98 -1.42 0.05
N ARG A 122 7.78 -0.36 0.84
CA ARG A 122 6.45 0.23 1.07
C ARG A 122 5.84 0.78 -0.20
N GLN A 123 6.62 1.46 -1.04
CA GLN A 123 6.12 1.98 -2.31
C GLN A 123 5.71 0.84 -3.25
N LEU A 124 6.56 -0.18 -3.38
CA LEU A 124 6.23 -1.40 -4.12
C LEU A 124 4.95 -2.06 -3.56
N THR A 125 4.83 -2.19 -2.23
CA THR A 125 3.64 -2.75 -1.58
C THR A 125 2.39 -1.95 -1.93
N ILE A 126 2.43 -0.62 -1.89
CA ILE A 126 1.28 0.21 -2.30
C ILE A 126 0.95 -0.02 -3.77
N LEU A 127 1.94 -0.04 -4.67
CA LEU A 127 1.70 -0.28 -6.09
C LEU A 127 1.05 -1.64 -6.34
N HIS A 128 1.54 -2.68 -5.64
CA HIS A 128 1.07 -4.06 -5.70
C HIS A 128 -0.35 -4.21 -5.16
N GLU A 129 -0.60 -3.80 -3.91
CA GLU A 129 -1.91 -3.94 -3.28
C GLU A 129 -2.98 -3.11 -4.02
N MET A 130 -2.61 -1.98 -4.63
CA MET A 130 -3.54 -1.19 -5.43
C MET A 130 -4.04 -1.95 -6.68
N VAL A 131 -3.25 -2.89 -7.21
CA VAL A 131 -3.75 -3.79 -8.26
C VAL A 131 -4.82 -4.71 -7.70
N HIS A 132 -4.62 -5.24 -6.49
CA HIS A 132 -5.66 -6.06 -5.84
C HIS A 132 -6.94 -5.28 -5.55
N VAL A 133 -6.81 -3.99 -5.18
CA VAL A 133 -7.94 -3.08 -5.02
C VAL A 133 -8.77 -2.98 -6.30
N VAL A 134 -8.15 -3.00 -7.48
CA VAL A 134 -8.83 -2.66 -8.75
C VAL A 134 -9.15 -3.89 -9.62
N ALA A 135 -8.26 -4.88 -9.65
CA ALA A 135 -8.27 -5.98 -10.60
C ALA A 135 -8.48 -7.37 -9.96
N GLY A 136 -8.45 -7.48 -8.63
CA GLY A 136 -8.75 -8.74 -7.92
C GLY A 136 -7.51 -9.51 -7.47
N ARG A 137 -7.61 -10.84 -7.34
CA ARG A 137 -6.72 -11.66 -6.47
C ARG A 137 -5.40 -12.14 -7.09
N ASP A 138 -5.07 -11.75 -8.32
CA ASP A 138 -3.94 -12.35 -9.04
C ASP A 138 -2.61 -11.74 -8.61
N GLU A 139 -1.88 -12.43 -7.74
CA GLU A 139 -0.57 -12.01 -7.18
C GLU A 139 0.48 -11.77 -8.29
N CYS A 140 0.46 -12.61 -9.33
CA CYS A 140 1.40 -12.51 -10.45
C CYS A 140 1.10 -11.29 -11.33
N GLN A 141 -0.19 -10.99 -11.54
CA GLN A 141 -0.63 -9.76 -12.20
C GLN A 141 -0.17 -8.53 -11.42
N ALA A 142 -0.45 -8.51 -10.11
CA ALA A 142 -0.13 -7.39 -9.23
C ALA A 142 1.37 -7.11 -9.19
N MET A 143 2.20 -8.14 -9.04
CA MET A 143 3.65 -7.99 -9.00
C MET A 143 4.23 -7.61 -10.36
N ALA A 144 3.77 -8.22 -11.47
CA ALA A 144 4.22 -7.84 -12.81
C ALA A 144 3.88 -6.40 -13.16
N PHE A 145 2.68 -5.94 -12.77
CA PHE A 145 2.26 -4.56 -12.95
C PHE A 145 3.15 -3.62 -12.14
N ALA A 146 3.32 -3.86 -10.85
CA ALA A 146 4.11 -3.00 -9.97
C ALA A 146 5.58 -2.90 -10.43
N ALA A 147 6.22 -4.03 -10.73
CA ALA A 147 7.58 -4.06 -11.27
C ALA A 147 7.70 -3.29 -12.59
N ARG A 148 6.68 -3.37 -13.45
CA ARG A 148 6.67 -2.61 -14.71
C ARG A 148 6.53 -1.10 -14.48
N ILE A 149 5.72 -0.67 -13.52
CA ILE A 149 5.63 0.75 -13.12
C ILE A 149 7.01 1.24 -12.65
N GLU A 150 7.69 0.49 -11.78
CA GLU A 150 9.05 0.84 -11.33
C GLU A 150 10.04 0.91 -12.51
N GLN A 151 10.11 -0.14 -13.34
CA GLN A 151 11.01 -0.18 -14.51
C GLN A 151 10.76 1.02 -15.43
N MET A 152 9.51 1.34 -15.71
CA MET A 152 9.19 2.50 -16.52
C MET A 152 9.67 3.76 -15.78
N ALA A 153 9.20 4.02 -14.57
CA ALA A 153 9.47 5.25 -13.84
C ALA A 153 10.97 5.54 -13.63
N GLY A 154 11.76 4.53 -13.26
CA GLY A 154 13.14 4.69 -12.82
C GLY A 154 14.20 3.96 -13.65
N GLY A 155 13.80 3.08 -14.58
CA GLY A 155 14.71 2.24 -15.36
C GLY A 155 15.02 0.88 -14.73
N ASP A 156 14.85 0.76 -13.41
CA ASP A 156 15.05 -0.46 -12.62
C ASP A 156 13.78 -0.81 -11.83
N TYR A 157 13.70 -2.03 -11.29
CA TYR A 157 12.61 -2.45 -10.41
C TYR A 157 13.15 -3.21 -9.19
N THR A 158 12.37 -3.22 -8.12
CA THR A 158 12.73 -3.91 -6.88
C THR A 158 12.87 -5.42 -7.13
N PRO A 159 13.99 -6.07 -6.76
CA PRO A 159 14.16 -7.51 -6.95
C PRO A 159 13.11 -8.32 -6.16
N VAL A 160 12.28 -9.07 -6.89
CA VAL A 160 11.15 -9.83 -6.33
C VAL A 160 11.16 -11.31 -6.74
N ASP A 161 12.30 -11.83 -7.19
CA ASP A 161 12.44 -13.20 -7.70
C ASP A 161 11.96 -14.26 -6.69
N SER A 162 12.29 -14.08 -5.41
CA SER A 162 11.87 -15.00 -4.34
C SER A 162 10.36 -15.03 -4.17
N TYR A 163 9.72 -13.85 -4.15
CA TYR A 163 8.27 -13.72 -4.11
C TYR A 163 7.63 -14.31 -5.38
N TRP A 164 8.16 -13.98 -6.55
CA TRP A 164 7.68 -14.46 -7.85
C TRP A 164 7.69 -15.99 -7.95
N GLN A 165 8.76 -16.62 -7.46
CA GLN A 165 8.88 -18.08 -7.39
C GLN A 165 7.91 -18.67 -6.35
N ALA A 166 7.78 -18.04 -5.17
CA ALA A 166 6.88 -18.50 -4.11
C ALA A 166 5.41 -18.50 -4.54
N GLN A 167 5.01 -17.55 -5.39
CA GLN A 167 3.66 -17.47 -5.98
C GLN A 167 3.49 -18.33 -7.25
N ASN A 168 4.51 -19.11 -7.64
CA ASN A 168 4.50 -19.95 -8.84
C ASN A 168 4.18 -19.18 -10.14
N CYS A 169 4.67 -17.94 -10.26
CA CYS A 169 4.32 -17.06 -11.38
C CYS A 169 5.03 -17.41 -12.70
N SER A 170 6.13 -18.17 -12.66
CA SER A 170 6.92 -18.51 -13.85
C SER A 170 6.15 -19.28 -14.94
N GLY A 171 5.10 -20.02 -14.57
CA GLY A 171 4.24 -20.74 -15.52
C GLY A 171 3.04 -19.94 -16.04
N GLY A 172 2.79 -18.75 -15.50
CA GLY A 172 1.60 -17.95 -15.80
C GLY A 172 1.69 -17.13 -17.09
N PRO A 173 0.71 -16.26 -17.38
CA PRO A 173 0.75 -15.35 -18.53
C PRO A 173 1.55 -14.06 -18.27
N TYR A 174 1.84 -13.73 -17.01
CA TYR A 174 2.55 -12.49 -16.64
C TYR A 174 4.06 -12.67 -16.62
N ARG A 175 4.80 -11.59 -16.85
CA ARG A 175 6.26 -11.58 -16.88
C ARG A 175 6.79 -10.39 -16.10
N LEU A 176 7.89 -10.61 -15.36
CA LEU A 176 8.68 -9.51 -14.83
C LEU A 176 9.43 -8.79 -15.97
N PRO A 177 9.67 -7.48 -15.83
CA PRO A 177 10.31 -6.64 -16.84
C PRO A 177 11.78 -6.93 -17.14
#